data_AF-G7MYN1-F1
#
_entry.id   AF-G7MYN1-F1
#
_cell.length_a   1.000
_cell.length_b   1.000
_cell.length_c   1.000
_cell.angle_alpha   90.00
_cell.angle_beta   90.00
_cell.angle_gamma   90.00
#
_symmetry.space_group_name_H-M   'P 1'
#
loop_
_entity.id
_entity.type
_entity.pdbx_description
1 polymer ?
#
loop_
_entity_poly.entity_id
_entity_poly.type
_entity_poly.pdbx_seq_one_letter_code
_entity_poly.pdbx_strand_id
1 'polypeptide(L)'
;PGLVDRYRVTRCRHEVEQGCAVLRATPLADMTPQLLLEVSQGLSRNLKFLTDACALASDKSRDRFSREQFKLGVKCMSTSASALLACVREVKVAPSELARSRCALFSGPLVQAVSALVGFATEPQFLGRAAAVSAEGKAVQTAILGGAMSVVSACVLLTQCLRDLAQHPDGGAKMSDHRERLRNSACAVSEGCTLLSQALRERSSPRTLPPVNSNSVN
;
A
#
# COMPACT_ATOMS: atom_id res chain seq x y z
N PRO A 1 -11.73 -8.68 -9.68
CA PRO A 1 -10.80 -8.51 -8.54
C PRO A 1 -10.99 -9.68 -7.56
N GLY A 2 -9.95 -10.03 -6.80
CA GLY A 2 -10.06 -11.07 -5.76
C GLY A 2 -10.89 -10.62 -4.57
N LEU A 3 -11.16 -11.55 -3.64
CA LEU A 3 -11.75 -11.24 -2.34
C LEU A 3 -10.80 -10.42 -1.46
N VAL A 4 -9.49 -10.62 -1.65
CA VAL A 4 -8.43 -9.98 -0.88
C VAL A 4 -7.40 -9.34 -1.82
N ASP A 5 -6.93 -8.16 -1.45
CA ASP A 5 -5.76 -7.53 -2.06
C ASP A 5 -4.48 -8.06 -1.39
N ARG A 6 -3.77 -8.95 -2.10
CA ARG A 6 -2.53 -9.58 -1.62
C ARG A 6 -1.50 -8.57 -1.13
N TYR A 7 -1.29 -7.48 -1.87
CA TYR A 7 -0.27 -6.51 -1.52
C TYR A 7 -0.61 -5.83 -0.19
N ARG A 8 -1.85 -5.37 -0.05
CA ARG A 8 -2.27 -4.63 1.15
C ARG A 8 -2.23 -5.49 2.41
N VAL A 9 -2.71 -6.74 2.37
CA VAL A 9 -2.68 -7.62 3.55
C VAL A 9 -1.26 -8.07 3.90
N THR A 10 -0.40 -8.30 2.90
CA THR A 10 1.02 -8.66 3.13
C THR A 10 1.78 -7.49 3.75
N ARG A 11 1.58 -6.28 3.23
CA ARG A 11 2.15 -5.06 3.82
C ARG A 11 1.68 -4.89 5.25
N CYS A 12 0.39 -5.05 5.50
CA CYS A 12 -0.18 -4.95 6.84
C CYS A 12 0.43 -5.94 7.83
N ARG A 13 0.69 -7.19 7.42
CA ARG A 13 1.43 -8.16 8.24
C ARG A 13 2.81 -7.64 8.61
N HIS A 14 3.56 -7.13 7.63
CA HIS A 14 4.91 -6.62 7.84
C HIS A 14 4.95 -5.44 8.83
N GLU A 15 4.01 -4.50 8.72
CA GLU A 15 3.88 -3.37 9.65
C GLU A 15 3.60 -3.85 11.09
N VAL A 16 2.79 -4.90 11.26
CA VAL A 16 2.54 -5.52 12.57
C VAL A 16 3.80 -6.21 13.11
N GLU A 17 4.51 -6.97 12.27
CA GLU A 17 5.77 -7.61 12.62
C GLU A 17 6.80 -6.57 13.08
N GLN A 18 6.92 -5.45 12.38
CA GLN A 18 7.82 -4.36 12.72
C GLN A 18 7.42 -3.70 14.04
N GLY A 19 6.14 -3.36 14.23
CA GLY A 19 5.66 -2.80 15.51
C GLY A 19 5.92 -3.73 16.70
N CYS A 20 5.71 -5.03 16.52
CA CYS A 20 6.04 -6.04 17.52
C CYS A 20 7.56 -6.19 17.74
N ALA A 21 8.37 -6.04 16.69
CA ALA A 21 9.83 -6.06 16.80
C ALA A 21 10.36 -4.88 17.60
N VAL A 22 9.78 -3.68 17.40
CA VAL A 22 10.09 -2.49 18.22
C VAL A 22 9.84 -2.78 19.70
N LEU A 23 8.65 -3.29 20.06
CA LEU A 23 8.34 -3.61 21.47
C LEU A 23 9.28 -4.66 22.09
N ARG A 24 9.83 -5.58 21.29
CA ARG A 24 10.79 -6.59 21.74
C ARG A 24 12.20 -6.04 21.92
N ALA A 25 12.65 -5.22 20.97
CA ALA A 25 14.03 -4.77 20.86
C ALA A 25 14.31 -3.51 21.69
N THR A 26 13.32 -2.65 21.92
CA THR A 26 13.50 -1.41 22.67
C THR A 26 13.81 -1.71 24.15
N PRO A 27 14.96 -1.26 24.68
CA PRO A 27 15.27 -1.33 26.11
C PRO A 27 14.27 -0.54 26.94
N LEU A 28 14.10 -0.89 28.22
CA LEU A 28 13.14 -0.17 29.09
C LEU A 28 13.44 1.33 29.17
N ALA A 29 14.72 1.72 29.19
CA ALA A 29 15.16 3.11 29.23
C ALA A 29 14.66 3.94 28.03
N ASP A 30 14.49 3.31 26.87
CA ASP A 30 14.09 3.96 25.62
C ASP A 30 12.58 3.77 25.32
N MET A 31 11.85 3.03 26.17
CA MET A 31 10.40 2.83 26.06
C MET A 31 9.63 4.06 26.55
N THR A 32 9.72 5.15 25.79
CA THR A 32 9.01 6.39 26.09
C THR A 32 7.48 6.23 25.90
N PRO A 33 6.65 7.00 26.63
CA PRO A 33 5.20 7.01 26.41
C PRO A 33 4.79 7.33 24.97
N GLN A 34 5.58 8.16 24.27
CA GLN A 34 5.35 8.53 22.88
C GLN A 34 5.57 7.32 21.95
N LEU A 35 6.65 6.57 22.15
CA LEU A 35 6.92 5.34 21.39
C LEU A 35 5.80 4.31 21.58
N LEU A 36 5.39 4.08 22.83
CA LEU A 36 4.31 3.13 23.14
C LEU A 36 2.98 3.55 22.49
N LEU A 37 2.70 4.84 22.44
CA LEU A 37 1.51 5.38 21.76
C LEU A 37 1.58 5.16 20.26
N GLU A 38 2.71 5.53 19.63
CA GLU A 38 2.92 5.39 18.19
C GLU A 38 2.76 3.94 17.74
N VAL A 39 3.47 3.02 18.42
CA VAL A 39 3.40 1.58 18.12
C VAL A 39 1.97 1.06 18.33
N SER A 40 1.31 1.42 19.43
CA SER A 40 -0.07 0.98 19.70
C SER A 40 -1.07 1.46 18.63
N GLN A 41 -0.93 2.70 18.17
CA GLN A 41 -1.76 3.25 17.10
C GLN A 41 -1.47 2.58 15.76
N GLY A 42 -0.20 2.34 15.45
CA GLY A 42 0.23 1.60 14.25
C GLY A 42 -0.35 0.18 14.23
N LEU A 43 -0.22 -0.56 15.32
CA LEU A 43 -0.82 -1.89 15.47
C LEU A 43 -2.34 -1.82 15.31
N SER A 44 -3.03 -0.92 16.03
CA SER A 44 -4.49 -0.80 15.97
C SER A 44 -5.01 -0.51 14.56
N ARG A 45 -4.32 0.38 13.82
CA ARG A 45 -4.66 0.74 12.43
C ARG A 45 -4.54 -0.46 11.49
N ASN A 46 -3.45 -1.20 11.59
CA ASN A 46 -3.18 -2.37 10.76
C ASN A 46 -4.15 -3.53 11.08
N LEU A 47 -4.38 -3.81 12.36
CA LEU A 47 -5.30 -4.86 12.80
C LEU A 47 -6.76 -4.55 12.40
N LYS A 48 -7.16 -3.27 12.46
CA LYS A 48 -8.46 -2.82 11.93
C LYS A 48 -8.56 -3.08 10.43
N PHE A 49 -7.53 -2.73 9.66
CA PHE A 49 -7.50 -3.00 8.23
C PHE A 49 -7.66 -4.50 7.91
N LEU A 50 -6.94 -5.38 8.62
CA LEU A 50 -7.08 -6.84 8.45
C LEU A 50 -8.47 -7.34 8.83
N THR A 51 -9.04 -6.80 9.91
CA THR A 51 -10.41 -7.13 10.34
C THR A 51 -11.42 -6.80 9.26
N ASP A 52 -11.38 -5.57 8.73
CA ASP A 52 -12.32 -5.10 7.72
C ASP A 52 -12.14 -5.88 6.39
N ALA A 53 -10.88 -6.14 5.98
CA ALA A 53 -10.59 -6.93 4.78
C ALA A 53 -11.06 -8.38 4.89
N CYS A 54 -10.83 -9.03 6.04
CA CYS A 54 -11.22 -10.43 6.26
C CYS A 54 -12.73 -10.59 6.50
N ALA A 55 -13.40 -9.58 7.08
CA ALA A 55 -14.86 -9.56 7.17
C ALA A 55 -15.48 -9.53 5.76
N LEU A 56 -14.97 -8.66 4.88
CA LEU A 56 -15.42 -8.60 3.48
C LEU A 56 -15.15 -9.92 2.73
N ALA A 57 -13.97 -10.52 2.95
CA ALA A 57 -13.62 -11.79 2.34
C ALA A 57 -14.49 -12.94 2.86
N SER A 58 -14.81 -12.95 4.16
CA SER A 58 -15.79 -13.87 4.76
C SER A 58 -17.14 -13.72 4.07
N ASP A 59 -17.71 -12.52 4.02
CA ASP A 59 -19.06 -12.32 3.46
C ASP A 59 -19.19 -12.74 2.00
N LYS A 60 -18.09 -12.61 1.23
CA LYS A 60 -18.04 -12.97 -0.19
C LYS A 60 -17.55 -14.39 -0.46
N SER A 61 -17.15 -15.15 0.56
CA SER A 61 -16.66 -16.52 0.39
C SER A 61 -17.81 -17.48 0.10
N ARG A 62 -17.59 -18.37 -0.87
CA ARG A 62 -18.61 -19.31 -1.37
C ARG A 62 -18.83 -20.48 -0.42
N ASP A 63 -17.76 -21.06 0.10
CA ASP A 63 -17.82 -22.23 0.96
C ASP A 63 -17.91 -21.84 2.45
N ARG A 64 -18.55 -22.70 3.24
CA ARG A 64 -18.76 -22.47 4.68
C ARG A 64 -17.45 -22.44 5.46
N PHE A 65 -16.48 -23.27 5.07
CA PHE A 65 -15.21 -23.36 5.78
C PHE A 65 -14.46 -22.03 5.70
N SER A 66 -14.31 -21.43 4.52
CA SER A 66 -13.62 -20.16 4.35
C SER A 66 -14.27 -19.01 5.11
N ARG A 67 -15.61 -18.93 5.11
CA ARG A 67 -16.36 -17.95 5.92
C ARG A 67 -15.98 -18.06 7.40
N GLU A 68 -16.04 -19.27 7.94
CA GLU A 68 -15.74 -19.50 9.34
C GLU A 68 -14.25 -19.32 9.65
N GLN A 69 -13.34 -19.73 8.75
CA GLN A 69 -11.90 -19.54 8.96
C GLN A 69 -11.49 -18.07 8.98
N PHE A 70 -12.05 -17.22 8.10
CA PHE A 70 -11.80 -15.77 8.18
C PHE A 70 -12.27 -15.20 9.53
N LYS A 71 -13.45 -15.59 10.01
CA LYS A 71 -13.97 -15.14 11.32
C LYS A 71 -13.09 -15.61 12.47
N LEU A 72 -12.68 -16.88 12.47
CA LEU A 72 -11.83 -17.46 13.50
C LEU A 72 -10.42 -16.86 13.50
N GLY A 73 -9.84 -16.62 12.32
CA GLY A 73 -8.55 -15.96 12.20
C GLY A 73 -8.58 -14.51 12.71
N VAL A 74 -9.63 -13.75 12.38
CA VAL A 74 -9.85 -12.40 12.94
C VAL A 74 -10.01 -12.45 14.46
N LYS A 75 -10.76 -13.43 14.99
CA LYS A 75 -10.93 -13.61 16.44
C LYS A 75 -9.59 -13.90 17.12
N CYS A 76 -8.82 -14.84 16.59
CA CYS A 76 -7.49 -15.21 17.10
C CYS A 76 -6.56 -13.99 17.14
N MET A 77 -6.45 -13.27 16.02
CA MET A 77 -5.68 -12.02 15.92
C MET A 77 -6.12 -10.99 16.96
N SER A 78 -7.44 -10.75 17.09
CA SER A 78 -7.99 -9.74 18.00
C SER A 78 -7.72 -10.07 19.47
N THR A 79 -7.84 -11.35 19.84
CA THR A 79 -7.54 -11.82 21.20
C THR A 79 -6.04 -11.64 21.52
N SER A 80 -5.15 -12.05 20.61
CA SER A 80 -3.70 -11.86 20.79
C SER A 80 -3.32 -10.37 20.87
N ALA A 81 -3.96 -9.53 20.07
CA ALA A 81 -3.74 -8.08 20.09
C ALA A 81 -4.17 -7.46 21.40
N SER A 82 -5.33 -7.86 21.94
CA SER A 82 -5.85 -7.37 23.21
C SER A 82 -4.91 -7.72 24.37
N ALA A 83 -4.37 -8.95 24.37
CA ALA A 83 -3.38 -9.38 25.35
C ALA A 83 -2.08 -8.54 25.28
N LEU A 84 -1.56 -8.28 24.08
CA LEU A 84 -0.38 -7.42 23.90
C LEU A 84 -0.66 -5.97 24.33
N LEU A 85 -1.78 -5.38 23.93
CA LEU A 85 -2.13 -3.99 24.27
C LEU A 85 -2.36 -3.80 25.77
N ALA A 86 -2.83 -4.82 26.49
CA ALA A 86 -2.88 -4.81 27.95
C ALA A 86 -1.47 -4.71 28.56
N CYS A 87 -0.50 -5.47 28.03
CA CYS A 87 0.89 -5.38 28.46
C CYS A 87 1.51 -4.00 28.14
N VAL A 88 1.22 -3.43 26.97
CA VAL A 88 1.70 -2.10 26.58
C VAL A 88 1.15 -1.02 27.52
N ARG A 89 -0.13 -1.11 27.91
CA ARG A 89 -0.73 -0.22 28.90
C ARG A 89 -0.05 -0.34 30.26
N GLU A 90 0.27 -1.56 30.68
CA GLU A 90 0.99 -1.79 31.93
C GLU A 90 2.37 -1.11 31.93
N VAL A 91 3.16 -1.28 30.85
CA VAL A 91 4.46 -0.60 30.71
C VAL A 91 4.30 0.93 30.79
N LYS A 92 3.24 1.47 30.20
CA LYS A 92 2.97 2.92 30.24
C LYS A 92 2.65 3.44 31.65
N VAL A 93 1.95 2.65 32.47
CA VAL A 93 1.50 3.05 33.83
C VAL A 93 2.58 2.78 34.88
N ALA A 94 3.21 1.60 34.81
CA ALA A 94 4.23 1.14 35.75
C ALA A 94 5.41 0.50 35.00
N PRO A 95 6.31 1.32 34.43
CA PRO A 95 7.46 0.83 33.66
C PRO A 95 8.34 -0.09 34.50
N SER A 96 8.58 -1.32 34.03
CA SER A 96 9.46 -2.28 34.66
C SER A 96 9.97 -3.30 33.64
N GLU A 97 11.10 -3.94 33.93
CA GLU A 97 11.64 -5.02 33.07
C GLU A 97 10.66 -6.19 32.94
N LEU A 98 9.91 -6.48 34.01
CA LEU A 98 8.86 -7.50 33.97
C LEU A 98 7.72 -7.12 33.01
N ALA A 99 7.23 -5.87 33.07
CA ALA A 99 6.19 -5.39 32.16
C ALA A 99 6.67 -5.37 30.70
N ARG A 100 7.92 -4.94 30.45
CA ARG A 100 8.56 -4.98 29.14
C ARG A 100 8.69 -6.42 28.61
N SER A 101 9.15 -7.34 29.45
CA SER A 101 9.27 -8.76 29.09
C SER A 101 7.93 -9.38 28.72
N ARG A 102 6.82 -8.96 29.36
CA ARG A 102 5.46 -9.39 28.98
C ARG A 102 5.07 -8.86 27.60
N CYS A 103 5.39 -7.60 27.26
CA CYS A 103 5.19 -7.08 25.90
C CYS A 103 5.95 -7.93 24.87
N ALA A 104 7.20 -8.28 25.17
CA ALA A 104 7.99 -9.13 24.28
C ALA A 104 7.37 -10.53 24.10
N LEU A 105 6.89 -11.13 25.20
CA LEU A 105 6.23 -12.44 25.20
C LEU A 105 4.95 -12.44 24.37
N PHE A 106 4.04 -11.48 24.59
CA PHE A 106 2.74 -11.41 23.89
C PHE A 106 2.83 -10.87 22.46
N SER A 107 3.96 -10.29 22.06
CA SER A 107 4.24 -9.91 20.68
C SER A 107 4.35 -11.12 19.75
N GLY A 108 4.86 -12.26 20.24
CA GLY A 108 4.98 -13.50 19.46
C GLY A 108 3.62 -14.05 18.99
N PRO A 109 2.67 -14.31 19.91
CA PRO A 109 1.33 -14.77 19.57
C PRO A 109 0.60 -13.87 18.56
N LEU A 110 0.70 -12.53 18.68
CA LEU A 110 0.08 -11.62 17.72
C LEU A 110 0.69 -11.80 16.32
N VAL A 111 2.01 -11.82 16.20
CA VAL A 111 2.70 -12.03 14.92
C VAL A 111 2.29 -13.36 14.27
N GLN A 112 2.19 -14.43 15.06
CA GLN A 112 1.77 -15.74 14.55
C GLN A 112 0.30 -15.74 14.09
N ALA A 113 -0.61 -15.16 14.87
CA ALA A 113 -2.02 -15.05 14.50
C ALA A 113 -2.22 -14.24 13.20
N VAL A 114 -1.51 -13.12 13.07
CA VAL A 114 -1.54 -12.30 11.84
C VAL A 114 -0.92 -13.05 10.66
N SER A 115 0.19 -13.76 10.87
CA SER A 115 0.84 -14.56 9.82
C SER A 115 -0.07 -15.67 9.30
N ALA A 116 -0.76 -16.37 10.20
CA ALA A 116 -1.71 -17.41 9.84
C ALA A 116 -2.92 -16.83 9.07
N LEU A 117 -3.51 -15.74 9.57
CA LEU A 117 -4.65 -15.07 8.91
C LEU A 117 -4.28 -14.57 7.51
N VAL A 118 -3.12 -13.92 7.36
CA VAL A 118 -2.66 -13.42 6.06
C VAL A 118 -2.22 -14.56 5.14
N GLY A 119 -1.64 -15.62 5.68
CA GLY A 119 -1.35 -16.85 4.92
C GLY A 119 -2.61 -17.41 4.28
N PHE A 120 -3.66 -17.60 5.07
CA PHE A 120 -4.97 -18.04 4.57
C PHE A 120 -5.58 -17.04 3.58
N ALA A 121 -5.59 -15.74 3.91
CA ALA A 121 -6.16 -14.68 3.07
C ALA A 121 -5.46 -14.52 1.70
N THR A 122 -4.23 -15.05 1.56
CA THR A 122 -3.45 -14.98 0.32
C THR A 122 -3.43 -16.29 -0.47
N GLU A 123 -4.25 -17.27 -0.10
CA GLU A 123 -4.44 -18.48 -0.90
C GLU A 123 -4.99 -18.15 -2.30
N PRO A 124 -4.58 -18.88 -3.36
CA PRO A 124 -4.90 -18.56 -4.75
C PRO A 124 -6.40 -18.41 -5.03
N GLN A 125 -7.25 -19.12 -4.30
CA GLN A 125 -8.71 -19.09 -4.45
C GLN A 125 -9.35 -17.75 -4.03
N PHE A 126 -8.69 -16.97 -3.18
CA PHE A 126 -9.16 -15.65 -2.75
C PHE A 126 -8.58 -14.52 -3.58
N LEU A 127 -7.55 -14.79 -4.38
CA LEU A 127 -6.87 -13.81 -5.20
C LEU A 127 -7.59 -13.59 -6.53
N GLY A 128 -7.41 -12.37 -7.07
CA GLY A 128 -7.88 -12.05 -8.41
C GLY A 128 -7.02 -12.74 -9.46
N ARG A 129 -7.63 -13.13 -10.57
CA ARG A 129 -6.89 -13.51 -11.78
C ARG A 129 -6.57 -12.26 -12.59
N ALA A 130 -5.40 -12.27 -13.22
CA ALA A 130 -5.03 -11.21 -14.17
C ALA A 130 -6.05 -11.16 -15.32
N ALA A 131 -6.41 -9.96 -15.75
CA ALA A 131 -7.26 -9.79 -16.91
C ALA A 131 -6.49 -10.21 -18.17
N ALA A 132 -7.16 -10.92 -19.09
CA ALA A 132 -6.64 -11.15 -20.43
C ALA A 132 -6.85 -9.88 -21.25
N VAL A 133 -5.75 -9.30 -21.75
CA VAL A 133 -5.78 -8.11 -22.61
C VAL A 133 -5.49 -8.53 -24.04
N SER A 134 -6.38 -8.16 -24.97
CA SER A 134 -6.21 -8.44 -26.41
C SER A 134 -4.98 -7.73 -26.98
N ALA A 135 -4.53 -8.14 -28.17
CA ALA A 135 -3.42 -7.48 -28.86
C ALA A 135 -3.71 -5.99 -29.10
N GLU A 136 -4.95 -5.65 -29.51
CA GLU A 136 -5.40 -4.27 -29.67
C GLU A 136 -5.38 -3.51 -28.32
N GLY A 137 -5.88 -4.11 -27.25
CA GLY A 137 -5.85 -3.51 -25.92
C GLY A 137 -4.42 -3.25 -25.43
N LYS A 138 -3.48 -4.15 -25.72
CA LYS A 138 -2.06 -3.96 -25.41
C LYS A 138 -1.43 -2.81 -26.21
N ALA A 139 -1.79 -2.66 -27.49
CA ALA A 139 -1.34 -1.54 -28.30
C ALA A 139 -1.81 -0.20 -27.73
N VAL A 140 -3.06 -0.12 -27.30
CA VAL A 140 -3.62 1.06 -26.62
C VAL A 140 -2.88 1.35 -25.30
N GLN A 141 -2.70 0.33 -24.46
CA GLN A 141 -1.93 0.49 -23.21
C GLN A 141 -0.50 0.98 -23.46
N THR A 142 0.14 0.52 -24.54
CA THR A 142 1.49 0.92 -24.92
C THR A 142 1.55 2.40 -25.30
N ALA A 143 0.57 2.91 -26.05
CA ALA A 143 0.48 4.33 -26.40
C ALA A 143 0.26 5.22 -25.17
N ILE A 144 -0.65 4.82 -24.28
CA ILE A 144 -0.91 5.54 -23.01
C ILE A 144 0.35 5.53 -22.14
N LEU A 145 1.01 4.38 -22.02
CA LEU A 145 2.24 4.24 -21.26
C LEU A 145 3.36 5.12 -21.84
N GLY A 146 3.50 5.18 -23.16
CA GLY A 146 4.46 6.06 -23.83
C GLY A 146 4.24 7.53 -23.49
N GLY A 147 3.00 8.01 -23.57
CA GLY A 147 2.63 9.37 -23.17
C GLY A 147 2.93 9.64 -21.69
N ALA A 148 2.55 8.72 -20.80
CA ALA A 148 2.81 8.85 -19.37
C ALA A 148 4.31 8.86 -19.03
N MET A 149 5.09 7.98 -19.67
CA MET A 149 6.55 7.94 -19.51
C MET A 149 7.22 9.22 -20.02
N SER A 150 6.73 9.81 -21.11
CA SER A 150 7.21 11.10 -21.62
C SER A 150 7.02 12.22 -20.60
N VAL A 151 5.84 12.30 -19.97
CA VAL A 151 5.56 13.29 -18.90
C VAL A 151 6.50 13.07 -17.72
N VAL A 152 6.61 11.84 -17.23
CA VAL A 152 7.45 11.52 -16.06
C VAL A 152 8.92 11.85 -16.34
N SER A 153 9.44 11.47 -17.51
CA SER A 153 10.82 11.77 -17.90
C SER A 153 11.09 13.29 -17.93
N ALA A 154 10.16 14.07 -18.49
CA ALA A 154 10.28 15.52 -18.52
C ALA A 154 10.21 16.15 -17.11
N CYS A 155 9.33 15.64 -16.23
CA CYS A 155 9.25 16.08 -14.83
C CYS A 155 10.54 15.77 -14.04
N VAL A 156 11.20 14.65 -14.31
CA VAL A 156 12.50 14.32 -13.70
C VAL A 156 13.56 15.35 -14.11
N LEU A 157 13.67 15.65 -15.41
CA LEU A 157 14.61 16.65 -15.93
C LEU A 157 14.31 18.05 -15.38
N LEU A 158 13.04 18.44 -15.32
CA LEU A 158 12.59 19.70 -14.74
C LEU A 158 13.03 19.82 -13.28
N THR A 159 12.80 18.77 -12.49
CA THR A 159 13.16 18.72 -11.07
C THR A 159 14.67 18.78 -10.85
N GLN A 160 15.46 18.12 -11.70
CA GLN A 160 16.91 18.21 -11.69
C GLN A 160 17.37 19.64 -11.99
N CYS A 161 16.81 20.30 -13.02
CA CYS A 161 17.15 21.68 -13.34
C CYS A 161 16.79 22.64 -12.19
N LEU A 162 15.65 22.46 -11.53
CA LEU A 162 15.25 23.25 -10.36
C LEU A 162 16.21 23.06 -9.19
N ARG A 163 16.68 21.82 -8.95
CA ARG A 163 17.68 21.54 -7.92
C ARG A 163 19.00 22.25 -8.23
N ASP A 164 19.49 22.15 -9.46
CA ASP A 164 20.75 22.79 -9.88
C ASP A 164 20.67 24.32 -9.70
N LEU A 165 19.53 24.92 -10.06
CA LEU A 165 19.27 26.36 -9.86
C LEU A 165 19.25 26.74 -8.36
N ALA A 166 18.61 25.94 -7.51
CA ALA A 166 18.53 26.20 -6.08
C ALA A 166 19.89 26.11 -5.38
N GLN A 167 20.81 25.28 -5.91
CA GLN A 167 22.17 25.11 -5.39
C GLN A 167 23.15 26.18 -5.91
N HIS A 168 22.79 26.89 -6.99
CA HIS A 168 23.60 27.96 -7.59
C HIS A 168 22.82 29.29 -7.69
N PRO A 169 22.45 29.91 -6.55
CA PRO A 169 21.67 31.16 -6.53
C PRO A 169 22.46 32.38 -7.04
N ASP A 170 23.80 32.34 -6.98
CA ASP A 170 24.69 33.41 -7.38
C ASP A 170 24.92 33.42 -8.90
N GLY A 171 23.88 33.78 -9.66
CA GLY A 171 23.95 34.69 -10.82
C GLY A 171 25.03 34.54 -11.91
N GLY A 172 25.78 33.44 -11.99
CA GLY A 172 26.95 33.32 -12.87
C GLY A 172 26.57 33.14 -14.35
N ALA A 173 27.59 33.13 -15.22
CA ALA A 173 27.43 32.98 -16.68
C ALA A 173 26.63 31.73 -17.13
N LYS A 174 26.43 30.74 -16.26
CA LYS A 174 25.65 29.52 -16.51
C LYS A 174 24.14 29.67 -16.22
N MET A 175 23.69 30.78 -15.64
CA MET A 175 22.27 30.99 -15.29
C MET A 175 21.34 31.05 -16.51
N SER A 176 21.82 31.57 -17.65
CA SER A 176 21.10 31.52 -18.92
C SER A 176 20.82 30.08 -19.33
N ASP A 177 21.83 29.23 -19.26
CA ASP A 177 21.78 27.83 -19.71
C ASP A 177 20.86 27.00 -18.80
N HIS A 178 20.94 27.23 -17.48
CA HIS A 178 20.03 26.58 -16.53
C HIS A 178 18.57 27.02 -16.73
N ARG A 179 18.31 28.30 -17.01
CA ARG A 179 16.97 28.81 -17.33
C ARG A 179 16.44 28.27 -18.65
N GLU A 180 17.29 28.12 -19.67
CA GLU A 180 16.93 27.53 -20.94
C GLU A 180 16.59 26.04 -20.78
N ARG A 181 17.44 25.26 -20.11
CA ARG A 181 17.17 23.85 -19.79
C ARG A 181 15.89 23.66 -19.00
N LEU A 182 15.61 24.55 -18.05
CA LEU A 182 14.36 24.56 -17.30
C LEU A 182 13.16 24.80 -18.21
N ARG A 183 13.23 25.80 -19.10
CA ARG A 183 12.18 26.11 -20.07
C ARG A 183 11.92 24.94 -21.01
N ASN A 184 12.98 24.33 -21.55
CA ASN A 184 12.88 23.19 -22.45
C ASN A 184 12.24 21.99 -21.76
N SER A 185 12.62 21.73 -20.51
CA SER A 185 12.01 20.67 -19.69
C SER A 185 10.53 20.95 -19.42
N ALA A 186 10.16 22.21 -19.13
CA ALA A 186 8.76 22.61 -18.94
C ALA A 186 7.93 22.46 -20.22
N CYS A 187 8.51 22.80 -21.38
CA CYS A 187 7.88 22.58 -22.69
C CYS A 187 7.65 21.08 -22.94
N ALA A 188 8.66 20.25 -22.68
CA ALA A 188 8.56 18.79 -22.82
C ALA A 188 7.50 18.16 -21.90
N VAL A 189 7.26 18.72 -20.70
CA VAL A 189 6.13 18.29 -19.85
C VAL A 189 4.80 18.59 -20.54
N SER A 190 4.64 19.79 -21.09
CA SER A 190 3.41 20.19 -21.81
C SER A 190 3.15 19.32 -23.05
N GLU A 191 4.20 19.05 -23.83
CA GLU A 191 4.15 18.14 -24.98
C GLU A 191 3.78 16.71 -24.56
N GLY A 192 4.43 16.18 -23.52
CA GLY A 192 4.11 14.88 -22.95
C GLY A 192 2.64 14.78 -22.49
N CYS A 193 2.13 15.83 -21.84
CA CYS A 193 0.73 15.91 -21.42
C CYS A 193 -0.23 15.92 -22.62
N THR A 194 0.17 16.56 -23.72
CA THR A 194 -0.59 16.57 -24.97
C THR A 194 -0.63 15.18 -25.60
N LEU A 195 0.51 14.49 -25.68
CA LEU A 195 0.60 13.10 -26.16
C LEU A 195 -0.25 12.14 -25.33
N LEU A 196 -0.15 12.23 -23.99
CA LEU A 196 -0.96 11.43 -23.09
C LEU A 196 -2.45 11.70 -23.26
N SER A 197 -2.83 12.98 -23.38
CA SER A 197 -4.22 13.38 -23.60
C SER A 197 -4.76 12.85 -24.94
N GLN A 198 -3.95 12.88 -25.99
CA GLN A 198 -4.31 12.32 -27.29
C GLN A 198 -4.52 10.80 -27.19
N ALA A 199 -3.57 10.08 -26.58
CA ALA A 199 -3.67 8.64 -26.37
C ALA A 199 -4.92 8.23 -25.56
N LEU A 200 -5.35 9.06 -24.60
CA LEU A 200 -6.58 8.86 -23.83
C LEU A 200 -7.86 9.23 -24.63
N ARG A 201 -7.80 10.23 -25.51
CA ARG A 201 -8.95 10.75 -26.27
C ARG A 201 -9.31 9.92 -27.49
N GLU A 202 -8.33 9.43 -28.25
CA GLU A 202 -8.57 8.71 -29.50
C GLU A 202 -9.41 7.42 -29.35
N ARG A 203 -9.61 6.95 -28.11
CA ARG A 203 -10.37 5.73 -27.80
C ARG A 203 -11.43 5.89 -26.70
N SER A 204 -11.63 7.10 -26.17
CA SER A 204 -12.80 7.41 -25.32
C SER A 204 -14.07 7.72 -26.13
N SER A 205 -14.03 7.56 -27.46
CA SER A 205 -15.22 7.63 -28.31
C SER A 205 -16.16 6.45 -28.03
N PRO A 206 -17.46 6.67 -27.73
CA PRO A 206 -18.45 5.60 -27.51
C PRO A 206 -18.60 4.63 -28.69
N ARG A 207 -18.07 4.97 -29.88
CA ARG A 207 -18.16 4.15 -31.10
C ARG A 207 -17.12 3.03 -31.20
N THR A 208 -16.12 3.00 -30.31
CA THR A 208 -15.07 1.94 -30.30
C THR A 208 -15.26 0.91 -29.18
N LEU A 209 -16.31 1.03 -28.38
CA LEU A 209 -16.71 -0.03 -27.45
C LEU A 209 -17.59 -1.03 -28.24
N PRO A 210 -17.28 -2.34 -28.22
CA PRO A 210 -18.22 -3.31 -28.78
C PRO A 210 -19.56 -3.19 -28.04
N PRO A 211 -20.70 -3.33 -28.74
CA PRO A 211 -22.00 -3.25 -28.10
C PRO A 211 -22.05 -4.27 -26.96
N VAL A 212 -22.54 -3.83 -25.80
CA VAL A 212 -22.85 -4.73 -24.69
C VAL A 212 -23.88 -5.71 -25.24
N ASN A 213 -23.49 -6.98 -25.42
CA ASN A 213 -24.40 -8.05 -25.82
C ASN A 213 -25.42 -8.26 -24.69
N SER A 214 -26.51 -7.50 -24.75
CA SER A 214 -27.77 -7.76 -24.05
C SER A 214 -28.44 -8.95 -24.73
N ASN A 215 -27.88 -10.15 -24.61
CA ASN A 215 -28.58 -11.42 -24.88
C ASN A 215 -27.76 -12.60 -24.35
N SER A 216 -28.06 -12.99 -23.12
CA SER A 216 -27.94 -14.38 -22.67
C SER A 216 -29.01 -14.59 -21.59
N VAL A 217 -30.25 -14.65 -22.07
CA VAL A 217 -31.31 -15.42 -21.40
C VAL A 217 -31.14 -16.85 -21.92
N ASN A 218 -30.76 -17.75 -21.03
CA ASN A 218 -31.26 -19.11 -20.90
C ASN A 218 -30.64 -19.73 -19.64
#